data_AF-A0AAW0LJX9-F1
#
_entry.id   AF-A0AAW0LJX9-F1
#
_cell.length_a   1.000
_cell.length_b   1.000
_cell.length_c   1.000
_cell.angle_alpha   90.00
_cell.angle_beta   90.00
_cell.angle_gamma   90.00
#
_symmetry.space_group_name_H-M   'P 1'
#
loop_
_entity.id
_entity.type
_entity.pdbx_description
1 polymer ?
#
loop_
_entity_poly.entity_id
_entity_poly.type
_entity_poly.pdbx_seq_one_letter_code
_entity_poly.pdbx_strand_id
1 'polypeptide(L)'
;MGYIHDNDHADVAEKLYLELKTFEKEQAKEENVSLVQCDTEDSESFNQRVTQFAGLLNNDSLGRLYYLHAVITETLRLYPAVPQDPKGI
;
A
#
# COMPACT_ATOMS: atom_id res chain seq x y z
N MET A 1 -17.68 20.59 -25.43
CA MET A 1 -16.26 20.20 -25.42
C MET A 1 -15.96 19.70 -24.02
N GLY A 2 -16.15 18.40 -23.79
CA GLY A 2 -15.98 17.79 -22.47
C GLY A 2 -14.50 17.70 -22.15
N TYR A 3 -14.08 18.35 -21.06
CA TYR A 3 -12.75 18.17 -20.51
C TYR A 3 -12.68 16.73 -20.00
N ILE A 4 -11.81 15.94 -20.63
CA ILE A 4 -11.43 14.62 -20.17
C ILE A 4 -10.86 14.82 -18.76
N HIS A 5 -11.48 14.17 -17.78
CA HIS A 5 -11.03 14.16 -16.39
C HIS A 5 -9.81 13.22 -16.31
N ASP A 6 -8.70 13.64 -16.90
CA ASP A 6 -7.40 12.99 -16.72
C ASP A 6 -6.86 13.36 -15.32
N ASN A 7 -7.47 12.89 -14.23
CA ASN A 7 -6.90 13.14 -12.88
C ASN A 7 -7.28 12.19 -11.73
N ASP A 8 -7.61 10.91 -11.96
CA ASP A 8 -7.93 10.00 -10.84
C ASP A 8 -6.72 9.23 -10.28
N HIS A 9 -5.59 9.16 -10.98
CA HIS A 9 -4.45 8.36 -10.52
C HIS A 9 -3.64 9.02 -9.38
N ALA A 10 -3.50 10.34 -9.39
CA ALA A 10 -2.79 11.07 -8.33
C ALA A 10 -3.55 11.02 -7.00
N ASP A 11 -4.89 11.08 -7.05
CA ASP A 11 -5.76 11.04 -5.88
C ASP A 11 -5.70 9.68 -5.17
N VAL A 12 -5.70 8.57 -5.93
CA VAL A 12 -5.61 7.22 -5.33
C VAL A 12 -4.28 6.99 -4.62
N ALA A 13 -3.16 7.46 -5.19
CA ALA A 13 -1.85 7.33 -4.57
C ALA A 13 -1.76 8.12 -3.25
N GLU A 14 -2.32 9.34 -3.23
CA GLU A 14 -2.40 10.16 -2.02
C GLU A 14 -3.28 9.49 -0.96
N LYS A 15 -4.45 8.99 -1.35
CA LYS A 15 -5.36 8.24 -0.46
C LYS A 15 -4.71 7.00 0.14
N LEU A 16 -4.00 6.21 -0.67
CA LEU A 16 -3.24 5.05 -0.20
C LEU A 16 -2.16 5.48 0.81
N TYR A 17 -1.39 6.53 0.49
CA TYR A 17 -0.38 7.04 1.40
C TYR A 17 -0.96 7.49 2.74
N LEU A 18 -2.06 8.25 2.72
CA LEU A 18 -2.71 8.73 3.93
C LEU A 18 -3.30 7.58 4.76
N GLU A 19 -3.86 6.56 4.11
CA GLU A 19 -4.36 5.35 4.77
C GLU A 19 -3.23 4.62 5.50
N LEU A 20 -2.12 4.33 4.81
CA LEU A 20 -0.99 3.60 5.39
C LEU A 20 -0.31 4.39 6.52
N LYS A 21 -0.17 5.71 6.36
CA LYS A 21 0.39 6.60 7.39
C LYS A 21 -0.49 6.68 8.63
N THR A 22 -1.81 6.75 8.44
CA THR A 22 -2.76 6.78 9.55
C THR A 22 -2.72 5.45 10.30
N PHE A 23 -2.75 4.35 9.57
CA PHE A 23 -2.62 3.00 10.11
C PHE A 23 -1.34 2.83 10.94
N GLU A 24 -0.16 3.18 10.40
CA GLU A 24 1.13 3.05 11.11
C GLU A 24 1.10 3.80 12.45
N LYS A 25 0.55 5.01 12.46
CA LYS A 25 0.44 5.84 13.66
C LYS A 25 -0.51 5.25 14.70
N GLU A 26 -1.59 4.62 14.28
CA GLU A 26 -2.57 4.00 15.18
C GLU A 26 -2.02 2.70 15.78
N GLN A 27 -1.46 1.82 14.95
CA GLN A 27 -0.85 0.56 15.40
C GLN A 27 0.34 0.80 16.33
N ALA A 28 1.22 1.75 16.01
CA ALA A 28 2.36 2.07 16.87
C ALA A 28 1.92 2.55 18.28
N LYS A 29 0.78 3.24 18.37
CA LYS A 29 0.21 3.64 19.66
C LYS A 29 -0.38 2.46 20.42
N GLU A 30 -1.10 1.58 19.73
CA GLU A 30 -1.72 0.40 20.32
C GLU A 30 -0.64 -0.55 20.90
N GLU A 31 0.43 -0.78 20.14
CA GLU A 31 1.53 -1.67 20.53
C GLU A 31 2.61 -1.00 21.39
N ASN A 32 2.47 0.31 21.68
CA ASN A 32 3.49 1.12 22.37
C ASN A 32 4.89 1.04 21.72
N VAL A 33 4.93 0.97 20.39
CA VAL A 33 6.16 0.89 19.61
C VAL A 33 6.60 2.28 19.19
N SER A 34 7.87 2.61 19.41
CA SER A 34 8.45 3.84 18.85
C SER A 34 8.80 3.62 17.38
N LEU A 35 8.30 4.50 16.50
CA LEU A 35 8.68 4.50 15.10
C LEU A 35 10.16 4.89 14.97
N VAL A 36 10.93 4.05 14.27
CA VAL A 36 12.33 4.34 13.92
C VAL A 36 12.35 5.53 12.94
N GLN A 37 13.43 6.28 12.82
CA GLN A 37 13.55 7.28 11.75
C GLN A 37 14.26 6.65 10.55
N CYS A 38 13.88 7.06 9.34
CA CYS A 38 14.58 6.62 8.14
C CYS A 38 15.44 7.78 7.62
N ASP A 39 16.73 7.54 7.44
CA ASP A 39 17.56 8.34 6.54
C ASP A 39 17.31 7.87 5.10
N THR A 40 16.86 8.77 4.23
CA THR A 40 16.48 8.43 2.84
C THR A 40 17.67 8.12 1.93
N GLU A 41 18.88 8.45 2.38
CA GLU A 41 20.13 8.19 1.65
C GLU A 41 20.81 6.87 2.09
N ASP A 42 20.34 6.28 3.19
CA ASP A 42 20.85 5.01 3.72
C ASP A 42 19.87 3.86 3.48
N SER A 43 20.27 2.94 2.61
CA SER A 43 19.46 1.78 2.22
C SER A 43 19.16 0.86 3.40
N GLU A 44 20.09 0.72 4.35
CA GLU A 44 19.92 -0.16 5.51
C GLU A 44 18.82 0.36 6.45
N SER A 45 18.90 1.65 6.80
CA SER A 45 17.87 2.39 7.53
C SER A 45 16.49 2.29 6.86
N PHE A 46 16.43 2.46 5.53
CA PHE A 46 15.18 2.30 4.78
C PHE A 46 14.60 0.89 4.91
N ASN A 47 15.42 -0.14 4.71
CA ASN A 47 14.98 -1.53 4.83
C ASN A 47 14.52 -1.85 6.27
N GLN A 48 15.19 -1.32 7.28
CA GLN A 48 14.78 -1.46 8.68
C GLN A 48 13.41 -0.82 8.92
N ARG A 49 13.14 0.35 8.35
CA ARG A 49 11.85 1.04 8.45
C ARG A 49 10.72 0.31 7.74
N VAL A 50 10.98 -0.23 6.56
CA VAL A 50 10.04 -1.10 5.84
C VAL A 50 9.74 -2.37 6.66
N THR A 51 10.77 -2.98 7.26
CA THR A 51 10.61 -4.17 8.11
C THR A 51 9.78 -3.87 9.36
N GLN A 52 10.01 -2.72 10.00
CA GLN A 52 9.21 -2.27 11.14
C GLN A 52 7.74 -2.10 10.76
N PHE A 53 7.46 -1.41 9.66
CA PHE A 53 6.10 -1.21 9.17
C PHE A 53 5.42 -2.55 8.83
N ALA A 54 6.15 -3.45 8.15
CA ALA A 54 5.63 -4.79 7.83
C ALA A 54 5.31 -5.60 9.10
N GLY A 55 6.06 -5.42 10.18
CA GLY A 55 5.78 -6.04 11.47
C GLY A 55 4.45 -5.59 12.11
N LEU A 56 3.96 -4.40 11.77
CA LEU A 56 2.66 -3.91 12.23
C LEU A 56 1.48 -4.50 11.45
N LEU A 57 1.74 -5.08 10.26
CA LEU A 57 0.71 -5.66 9.40
C LEU A 57 0.38 -7.10 9.85
N ASN A 58 -0.88 -7.32 10.22
CA ASN A 58 -1.47 -8.63 10.45
C ASN A 58 -2.73 -8.82 9.58
N ASN A 59 -3.32 -10.03 9.59
CA ASN A 59 -4.50 -10.33 8.78
C ASN A 59 -5.70 -9.42 9.09
N ASP A 60 -5.89 -9.08 10.37
CA ASP A 60 -7.01 -8.24 10.80
C ASP A 60 -6.81 -6.78 10.38
N SER A 61 -5.58 -6.27 10.47
CA SER A 61 -5.26 -4.92 9.99
C SER A 61 -5.35 -4.81 8.47
N LEU A 62 -4.90 -5.85 7.75
CA LEU A 62 -4.92 -5.85 6.29
C LEU A 62 -6.35 -5.75 5.74
N GLY A 63 -7.30 -6.41 6.40
CA GLY A 63 -8.73 -6.32 6.03
C GLY A 63 -9.35 -4.93 6.22
N ARG A 64 -8.69 -4.02 6.95
CA ARG A 64 -9.15 -2.64 7.20
C ARG A 64 -8.53 -1.61 6.24
N LEU A 65 -7.51 -1.98 5.46
CA LEU A 65 -6.83 -1.11 4.51
C LEU A 65 -7.52 -1.15 3.14
N TYR A 66 -8.53 -0.30 2.97
CA TYR A 66 -9.41 -0.27 1.81
C TYR A 66 -8.69 0.12 0.52
N TYR A 67 -7.87 1.18 0.56
CA TYR A 67 -7.14 1.64 -0.62
C TYR A 67 -6.03 0.66 -0.99
N LEU A 68 -5.34 0.08 -0.01
CA LEU A 68 -4.35 -0.97 -0.28
C LEU A 68 -4.99 -2.18 -0.98
N HIS A 69 -6.13 -2.65 -0.47
CA HIS A 69 -6.88 -3.75 -1.07
C HIS A 69 -7.32 -3.42 -2.51
N ALA A 70 -7.85 -2.20 -2.73
CA ALA A 70 -8.27 -1.75 -4.05
C ALA A 70 -7.11 -1.74 -5.05
N VAL A 71 -5.94 -1.21 -4.66
CA VAL A 71 -4.74 -1.13 -5.51
C VAL A 71 -4.20 -2.53 -5.85
N ILE A 72 -4.13 -3.44 -4.88
CA ILE A 72 -3.70 -4.83 -5.13
C ILE A 72 -4.67 -5.53 -6.09
N THR A 73 -5.98 -5.41 -5.84
CA THR A 73 -7.02 -6.02 -6.67
C THR A 73 -6.97 -5.51 -8.11
N GLU A 74 -6.81 -4.19 -8.29
CA GLU A 74 -6.73 -3.57 -9.60
C GLU A 74 -5.44 -3.95 -10.34
N THR A 75 -4.32 -4.07 -9.61
CA THR A 75 -3.05 -4.55 -10.16
C THR A 75 -3.20 -5.97 -10.70
N LEU A 76 -3.86 -6.87 -9.96
CA LEU A 76 -4.10 -8.24 -10.40
C LEU A 76 -5.13 -8.34 -11.53
N ARG A 77 -6.09 -7.40 -11.60
CA ARG A 77 -7.02 -7.31 -12.73
C ARG A 77 -6.30 -6.94 -14.03
N LEU A 78 -5.34 -6.01 -13.95
CA LEU A 78 -4.54 -5.55 -15.09
C LEU A 78 -3.40 -6.53 -15.44
N TYR A 79 -2.78 -7.12 -14.43
CA TYR A 79 -1.62 -8.01 -14.52
C TYR A 79 -1.91 -9.31 -13.76
N PRO A 80 -2.79 -10.17 -14.31
CA PRO A 80 -3.14 -11.42 -13.63
C PRO A 80 -1.92 -12.33 -13.53
N ALA A 81 -1.77 -13.00 -12.38
CA ALA A 81 -0.64 -13.91 -12.12
C ALA A 81 -0.57 -15.11 -13.09
N VAL A 82 -1.69 -15.42 -13.74
CA VAL A 82 -1.81 -16.46 -14.76
C VAL A 82 -2.51 -15.84 -15.98
N PRO A 83 -2.01 -16.10 -17.21
CA PRO A 83 -2.71 -15.69 -18.43
C PRO A 83 -4.15 -16.22 -18.42
N GLN A 84 -5.12 -15.31 -18.48
CA GLN A 84 -6.55 -15.67 -18.42
C GLN A 84 -7.08 -16.20 -19.76
N ASP A 85 -6.25 -16.20 -20.81
CA ASP A 85 -6.57 -16.76 -22.12
C ASP A 85 -5.81 -18.09 -22.28
N PRO A 86 -6.47 -19.25 -22.09
CA PRO A 86 -5.95 -20.49 -22.60
C PRO A 86 -6.05 -20.41 -24.12
N LYS A 87 -4.92 -20.20 -24.82
CA LYS A 87 -4.90 -20.38 -26.27
C LYS A 87 -5.57 -21.71 -26.60
N GLY A 88 -6.67 -21.63 -27.33
CA GLY A 88 -7.54 -22.76 -27.63
C GLY A 88 -6.75 -23.95 -28.17
N ILE A 89 -7.10 -25.12 -27.67
CA ILE A 89 -6.79 -26.42 -28.27
C ILE A 89 -7.87 -26.75 -29.29
#